data_AF-A0A7C5CW38-F1
#
_entry.id   AF-A0A7C5CW38-F1
#
_cell.length_a   1.000
_cell.length_b   1.000
_cell.length_c   1.000
_cell.angle_alpha   90.00
_cell.angle_beta   90.00
_cell.angle_gamma   90.00
#
_symmetry.space_group_name_H-M   'P 1'
#
loop_
_entity.id
_entity.type
_entity.pdbx_description
1 polymer ?
#
loop_
_entity_poly.entity_id
_entity_poly.type
_entity_poly.pdbx_seq_one_letter_code
_entity_poly.pdbx_strand_id
1 'polypeptide(L)'
;MFNPISLITWQLLLFILIVLLWTLIVVYLDKKGILKRYGMDRIWILALMWRTEKGRGLIDRIASKKKAWMRISTGGFIFFFTGMLFMFILLAISAFISVTSPLVKPVKASEVLVLPGINPYVPFIYGIIGLIVAVVAHEFSHGIIARVMGFKVKALGLLFILIPIGAFMEPDEEEVEKAPRLSRMRMFSAGPVMNFILAFLFLGLFSFGMMGSLYADGDPLIITEVSSSSPAHLSLDAHPKALYNLNGTRITSNMDLYEYNRTDPGGYVFAEFKMNGGRYLVPMVAGVMIIGIVEDTPAEVSGLQEGDILTSVDGHPIKSGMDFHNIMESTEAGQNINITVLSPLRNERGEILLKMRLSEDLLEQGNASLWEGFDEDTVPLYEGTMEFPEYVKISHNITLDDKGDHYYSSNFKGKGYLGVSTSYLGISGVGRSPFLEVLHHPFYSGNTLLERF
;
A
#
# COMPACT_ATOMS: atom_id res chain seq x y z
N MET A 1 -28.94 -9.29 -27.95
CA MET A 1 -28.80 -8.23 -26.91
C MET A 1 -29.61 -8.66 -25.69
N PHE A 2 -28.96 -9.18 -24.65
CA PHE A 2 -29.63 -9.46 -23.37
C PHE A 2 -29.91 -8.13 -22.69
N ASN A 3 -31.20 -7.82 -22.49
CA ASN A 3 -31.61 -6.55 -21.90
C ASN A 3 -31.27 -6.60 -20.39
N PRO A 4 -30.32 -5.80 -19.88
CA PRO A 4 -29.85 -5.88 -18.49
C PRO A 4 -30.98 -5.66 -17.47
N ILE A 5 -32.04 -4.95 -17.86
CA ILE A 5 -33.25 -4.74 -17.05
C ILE A 5 -33.95 -6.08 -16.76
N SER A 6 -33.97 -7.03 -17.71
CA SER A 6 -34.61 -8.33 -17.53
C SER A 6 -33.87 -9.23 -16.53
N LEU A 7 -32.53 -9.16 -16.49
CA LEU A 7 -31.71 -9.97 -15.58
C LEU A 7 -31.88 -9.51 -14.12
N ILE A 8 -31.91 -8.19 -13.91
CA ILE A 8 -32.14 -7.57 -12.60
C ILE A 8 -33.53 -7.93 -12.07
N THR A 9 -34.56 -7.96 -12.93
CA THR A 9 -35.92 -8.34 -12.52
C THR A 9 -36.02 -9.80 -12.07
N TRP A 10 -35.34 -10.75 -12.73
CA TRP A 10 -35.37 -12.16 -12.32
C TRP A 10 -34.62 -12.41 -11.00
N GLN A 11 -33.49 -11.74 -10.79
CA GLN A 11 -32.74 -11.83 -9.54
C GLN A 11 -33.55 -11.29 -8.36
N LEU A 12 -34.26 -10.18 -8.55
CA LEU A 12 -35.13 -9.60 -7.52
C LEU A 12 -36.32 -10.53 -7.21
N LEU A 13 -36.96 -11.09 -8.23
CA LEU A 13 -38.07 -12.05 -8.05
C LEU A 13 -37.61 -13.31 -7.31
N LEU A 14 -36.43 -13.84 -7.65
CA LEU A 14 -35.83 -14.98 -6.97
C LEU A 14 -35.53 -14.66 -5.50
N PHE A 15 -34.96 -13.49 -5.22
CA PHE A 15 -34.69 -13.05 -3.85
C PHE A 15 -35.98 -12.94 -3.02
N ILE A 16 -37.03 -12.32 -3.58
CA ILE A 16 -38.34 -12.22 -2.92
C ILE A 16 -38.91 -13.62 -2.66
N LEU A 17 -38.82 -14.54 -3.62
CA LEU A 17 -39.28 -15.92 -3.45
C LEU A 17 -38.53 -16.63 -2.32
N ILE A 18 -37.21 -16.48 -2.24
CA ILE A 18 -36.38 -17.08 -1.17
C ILE A 18 -36.79 -16.53 0.19
N VAL A 19 -36.98 -15.22 0.32
CA VAL A 19 -37.43 -14.58 1.57
C VAL A 19 -38.83 -15.09 1.95
N LEU A 20 -39.76 -15.19 1.00
CA LEU A 20 -41.10 -15.74 1.25
C LEU A 20 -41.06 -17.20 1.70
N LEU A 21 -40.29 -18.05 1.02
CA LEU A 21 -40.13 -19.45 1.39
C LEU A 21 -39.53 -19.61 2.78
N TRP A 22 -38.47 -18.83 3.09
CA TRP A 22 -37.90 -18.78 4.44
C TRP A 22 -38.95 -18.40 5.48
N THR A 23 -39.71 -17.34 5.23
CA THR A 23 -40.78 -16.88 6.13
C THR A 23 -41.79 -17.98 6.39
N LEU A 24 -42.27 -18.63 5.33
CA LEU A 24 -43.26 -19.70 5.42
C LEU A 24 -42.73 -20.88 6.23
N ILE A 25 -41.48 -21.29 5.99
CA ILE A 25 -40.82 -22.36 6.73
C ILE A 25 -40.69 -21.99 8.20
N VAL A 26 -40.19 -20.80 8.52
CA VAL A 26 -40.00 -20.32 9.90
C VAL A 26 -41.33 -20.27 10.65
N VAL A 27 -42.37 -19.69 10.06
CA VAL A 27 -43.72 -19.61 10.65
C VAL A 27 -44.31 -21.01 10.86
N TYR A 28 -44.13 -21.92 9.89
CA TYR A 28 -44.62 -23.29 9.98
C TYR A 28 -43.92 -24.08 11.10
N LEU A 29 -42.59 -23.99 11.19
CA LEU A 29 -41.80 -24.66 12.23
C LEU A 29 -42.12 -24.12 13.62
N ASP A 30 -42.38 -22.81 13.74
CA ASP A 30 -42.80 -22.18 15.00
C ASP A 30 -44.19 -22.68 15.42
N LYS A 31 -45.16 -22.70 14.49
CA LYS A 31 -46.52 -23.21 14.76
C LYS A 31 -46.52 -24.68 15.17
N LYS A 32 -45.62 -25.51 14.64
CA LYS A 32 -45.45 -26.91 15.06
C LYS A 32 -44.67 -27.08 16.36
N GLY A 33 -44.18 -26.00 16.96
CA GLY A 33 -43.36 -26.04 18.18
C GLY A 33 -42.02 -26.75 17.99
N ILE A 34 -41.58 -26.97 16.75
CA ILE A 34 -40.33 -27.67 16.45
C ILE A 34 -39.15 -26.76 16.81
N LEU A 35 -39.25 -25.45 16.55
CA LEU A 35 -38.21 -24.48 16.88
C LEU A 35 -37.84 -24.50 18.37
N LYS A 36 -38.84 -24.50 19.25
CA LYS A 36 -38.65 -24.55 20.70
C LYS A 36 -37.92 -25.80 21.17
N ARG A 37 -38.09 -26.95 20.48
CA ARG A 37 -37.36 -28.20 20.81
C ARG A 37 -35.85 -28.07 20.58
N TYR A 38 -35.43 -27.19 19.68
CA TYR A 38 -34.03 -26.95 19.36
C TYR A 38 -33.47 -25.68 20.04
N GLY A 39 -34.21 -25.08 20.97
CA GLY A 39 -33.81 -23.83 21.64
C GLY A 39 -33.85 -22.61 20.70
N MET A 40 -34.67 -22.66 19.64
CA MET A 40 -34.87 -21.55 18.72
C MET A 40 -36.20 -20.86 19.02
N ASP A 41 -36.14 -19.55 19.16
CA ASP A 41 -37.30 -18.68 19.31
C ASP A 41 -37.43 -17.75 18.11
N ARG A 42 -38.66 -17.58 17.63
CA ARG A 42 -38.96 -16.62 16.57
C ARG A 42 -39.23 -15.26 17.22
N ILE A 43 -38.31 -14.31 17.02
CA ILE A 43 -38.47 -12.93 17.53
C ILE A 43 -39.36 -12.11 16.60
N TRP A 44 -39.20 -12.29 15.30
CA TRP A 44 -39.92 -11.52 14.28
C TRP A 44 -40.32 -12.40 13.10
N ILE A 45 -41.12 -11.87 12.17
CA ILE A 45 -41.65 -12.64 11.02
C ILE A 45 -40.52 -13.37 10.26
N LEU A 46 -39.37 -12.72 10.10
CA LEU A 46 -38.21 -13.24 9.37
C LEU A 46 -37.05 -13.68 10.27
N ALA A 47 -37.06 -13.28 11.55
CA ALA A 47 -35.90 -13.36 12.42
C ALA A 47 -36.02 -14.54 13.41
N LEU A 48 -35.03 -15.42 13.37
CA LEU A 48 -34.87 -16.52 14.30
C LEU A 48 -33.71 -16.26 15.25
N MET A 49 -33.93 -16.50 16.54
CA MET A 49 -32.90 -16.45 17.56
C MET A 49 -32.68 -17.86 18.08
N TRP A 50 -31.46 -18.35 17.91
CA TRP A 50 -31.06 -19.63 18.45
C TRP A 50 -30.27 -19.43 19.74
N ARG A 51 -30.73 -20.03 20.84
CA ARG A 51 -30.10 -19.96 22.17
C ARG A 51 -29.44 -21.29 22.51
N THR A 52 -28.24 -21.22 23.08
CA THR A 52 -27.47 -22.36 23.55
C THR A 52 -26.75 -22.05 24.85
N GLU A 53 -26.65 -23.06 25.72
CA GLU A 53 -25.83 -22.99 26.94
C GLU A 53 -24.39 -23.45 26.67
N LYS A 54 -24.15 -24.07 25.51
CA LYS A 54 -22.84 -24.59 25.12
C LYS A 54 -21.90 -23.41 24.87
N GLY A 55 -20.73 -23.45 25.50
CA GLY A 55 -19.72 -22.38 25.44
C GLY A 55 -19.54 -21.62 26.76
N ARG A 56 -20.51 -21.66 27.68
CA ARG A 56 -20.36 -21.05 29.03
C ARG A 56 -19.13 -21.54 29.76
N GLY A 57 -18.88 -22.86 29.75
CA GLY A 57 -17.70 -23.44 30.41
C GLY A 57 -16.37 -22.98 29.82
N LEU A 58 -16.33 -22.64 28.52
CA LEU A 58 -15.14 -22.05 27.89
C LEU A 58 -14.94 -20.61 28.40
N ILE A 59 -16.01 -19.83 28.47
CA ILE A 59 -15.98 -18.47 29.03
C ILE A 59 -15.51 -18.52 30.48
N ASP A 60 -16.07 -19.42 31.30
CA ASP A 60 -15.65 -19.60 32.70
C ASP A 60 -14.16 -19.94 32.81
N ARG A 61 -13.67 -20.85 31.96
CA ARG A 61 -12.25 -21.24 31.92
C ARG A 61 -11.37 -20.05 31.54
N ILE A 62 -11.74 -19.27 30.53
CA ILE A 62 -10.97 -18.11 30.08
C ILE A 62 -11.01 -16.99 31.15
N ALA A 63 -12.19 -16.74 31.73
CA ALA A 63 -12.41 -15.74 32.78
C ALA A 63 -11.71 -16.07 34.10
N SER A 64 -11.26 -17.31 34.31
CA SER A 64 -10.50 -17.73 35.49
C SER A 64 -9.26 -16.86 35.75
N LYS A 65 -8.63 -16.33 34.68
CA LYS A 65 -7.50 -15.38 34.75
C LYS A 65 -7.96 -13.96 35.08
N LYS A 66 -8.72 -13.79 36.17
CA LYS A 66 -9.40 -12.53 36.53
C LYS A 66 -8.50 -11.30 36.51
N LYS A 67 -7.28 -11.39 37.06
CA LYS A 67 -6.34 -10.26 37.11
C LYS A 67 -5.94 -9.76 35.72
N ALA A 68 -5.72 -10.66 34.76
CA ALA A 68 -5.33 -10.29 33.39
C ALA A 68 -6.49 -9.58 32.67
N TRP A 69 -7.69 -10.18 32.72
CA TRP A 69 -8.89 -9.60 32.11
C TRP A 69 -9.31 -8.28 32.75
N MET A 70 -9.06 -8.10 34.05
CA MET A 70 -9.31 -6.83 34.74
C MET A 70 -8.39 -5.72 34.24
N ARG A 71 -7.11 -6.03 33.94
CA ARG A 71 -6.18 -5.07 33.34
C ARG A 71 -6.58 -4.73 31.90
N ILE A 72 -6.89 -5.75 31.09
CA ILE A 72 -7.35 -5.59 29.71
C ILE A 72 -8.62 -4.73 29.66
N SER A 73 -9.61 -5.01 30.51
CA SER A 73 -10.86 -4.25 30.51
C SER A 73 -10.68 -2.82 31.01
N THR A 74 -9.78 -2.59 31.97
CA THR A 74 -9.51 -1.23 32.47
C THR A 74 -8.77 -0.38 31.44
N GLY A 75 -7.68 -0.91 30.87
CA GLY A 75 -6.91 -0.20 29.83
C GLY A 75 -7.71 -0.04 28.55
N GLY A 76 -8.40 -1.11 28.13
CA GLY A 76 -9.27 -1.11 26.95
C GLY A 76 -10.45 -0.14 27.08
N PHE A 77 -11.08 -0.06 28.26
CA PHE A 77 -12.12 0.94 28.52
C PHE A 77 -11.62 2.37 28.29
N ILE A 78 -10.45 2.73 28.83
CA ILE A 78 -9.86 4.06 28.64
C ILE A 78 -9.56 4.28 27.15
N PHE A 79 -8.86 3.34 26.51
CA PHE A 79 -8.53 3.39 25.09
C PHE A 79 -9.77 3.56 24.20
N PHE A 80 -10.83 2.81 24.46
CA PHE A 80 -12.07 2.87 23.69
C PHE A 80 -12.73 4.25 23.78
N PHE A 81 -12.86 4.82 24.99
CA PHE A 81 -13.47 6.15 25.14
C PHE A 81 -12.60 7.27 24.57
N THR A 82 -11.28 7.21 24.76
CA THR A 82 -10.35 8.13 24.11
C THR A 82 -10.41 8.02 22.60
N GLY A 83 -10.43 6.79 22.07
CA GLY A 83 -10.54 6.51 20.63
C GLY A 83 -11.87 6.99 20.04
N MET A 84 -12.99 6.81 20.74
CA MET A 84 -14.28 7.36 20.31
C MET A 84 -14.26 8.88 20.25
N LEU A 85 -13.69 9.55 21.26
CA LEU A 85 -13.56 11.01 21.26
C LEU A 85 -12.68 11.48 20.10
N PHE A 86 -11.54 10.81 19.88
CA PHE A 86 -10.65 11.08 18.76
C PHE A 86 -11.34 10.91 17.41
N MET A 87 -12.02 9.78 17.19
CA MET A 87 -12.78 9.52 15.96
C MET A 87 -13.90 10.55 15.75
N PHE A 88 -14.59 10.96 16.82
CA PHE A 88 -15.60 12.01 16.74
C PHE A 88 -15.00 13.33 16.28
N ILE A 89 -13.84 13.73 16.83
CA ILE A 89 -13.13 14.94 16.41
C ILE A 89 -12.70 14.84 14.94
N LEU A 90 -12.13 13.71 14.52
CA LEU A 90 -11.74 13.48 13.12
C LEU A 90 -12.94 13.57 12.17
N LEU A 91 -14.07 12.96 12.53
CA LEU A 91 -15.28 13.04 11.72
C LEU A 91 -15.85 14.46 11.69
N ALA A 92 -15.77 15.22 12.78
CA ALA A 92 -16.17 16.62 12.81
C ALA A 92 -15.28 17.49 11.90
N ILE A 93 -13.95 17.27 11.93
CA ILE A 93 -12.99 17.95 11.04
C ILE A 93 -13.27 17.57 9.58
N SER A 94 -13.44 16.28 9.29
CA SER A 94 -13.75 15.78 7.94
C SER A 94 -15.07 16.36 7.41
N ALA A 95 -16.11 16.41 8.26
CA ALA A 95 -17.39 17.04 7.91
C ALA A 95 -17.22 18.54 7.61
N PHE A 96 -16.40 19.25 8.40
CA PHE A 96 -16.12 20.66 8.17
C PHE A 96 -15.38 20.90 6.84
N ILE A 97 -14.32 20.13 6.56
CA ILE A 97 -13.55 20.20 5.30
C ILE A 97 -14.46 19.89 4.11
N SER A 98 -15.32 18.88 4.23
CA SER A 98 -16.26 18.48 3.18
C SER A 98 -17.28 19.56 2.84
N VAL A 99 -17.60 20.46 3.78
CA VAL A 99 -18.56 21.57 3.54
C VAL A 99 -17.85 22.79 2.95
N THR A 100 -16.57 23.00 3.24
CA THR A 100 -15.82 24.21 2.84
C THR A 100 -14.99 24.05 1.56
N SER A 101 -14.76 22.82 1.08
CA SER A 101 -13.89 22.55 -0.08
C SER A 101 -14.69 22.24 -1.36
N PRO A 102 -14.35 22.84 -2.53
CA PRO A 102 -15.04 22.53 -3.78
C PRO A 102 -14.61 21.15 -4.33
N LEU A 103 -15.61 20.25 -4.41
CA LEU A 103 -15.64 18.99 -5.17
C LEU A 103 -14.42 18.06 -5.05
N VAL A 104 -14.38 17.27 -3.96
CA VAL A 104 -13.73 15.95 -3.99
C VAL A 104 -14.62 15.01 -4.80
N LYS A 105 -14.06 14.28 -5.77
CA LYS A 105 -14.82 13.25 -6.51
C LYS A 105 -15.53 12.32 -5.49
N PRO A 106 -16.85 12.12 -5.59
CA PRO A 106 -17.56 11.31 -4.61
C PRO A 106 -17.02 9.89 -4.63
N VAL A 107 -16.57 9.41 -3.46
CA VAL A 107 -16.21 8.00 -3.25
C VAL A 107 -17.44 7.16 -3.58
N LYS A 108 -17.28 6.11 -4.37
CA LYS A 108 -18.41 5.24 -4.72
C LYS A 108 -18.97 4.62 -3.43
N ALA A 109 -20.29 4.56 -3.30
CA ALA A 109 -20.93 4.00 -2.10
C ALA A 109 -20.46 2.56 -1.77
N SER A 110 -20.07 1.78 -2.79
CA SER A 110 -19.50 0.44 -2.65
C SER A 110 -18.11 0.42 -1.99
N GLU A 111 -17.34 1.50 -2.11
CA GLU A 111 -16.01 1.62 -1.50
C GLU A 111 -16.10 2.01 -0.02
N VAL A 112 -17.17 2.71 0.39
CA VAL A 112 -17.43 3.07 1.80
C VAL A 112 -18.01 1.90 2.59
N LEU A 113 -18.90 1.13 1.96
CA LEU A 113 -19.56 0.01 2.63
C LEU A 113 -18.63 -1.21 2.66
N VAL A 114 -18.09 -1.52 3.84
CA VAL A 114 -17.19 -2.67 4.05
C VAL A 114 -17.98 -3.98 4.16
N LEU A 115 -18.69 -4.35 3.09
CA LEU A 115 -19.35 -5.64 2.96
C LEU A 115 -18.54 -6.56 2.03
N PRO A 116 -18.26 -7.81 2.44
CA PRO A 116 -17.52 -8.76 1.61
C PRO A 116 -18.16 -8.95 0.22
N GLY A 117 -17.37 -8.86 -0.84
CA GLY A 117 -17.83 -9.00 -2.23
C GLY A 117 -18.54 -7.78 -2.84
N ILE A 118 -18.95 -6.80 -2.03
CA ILE A 118 -19.43 -5.49 -2.51
C ILE A 118 -18.28 -4.49 -2.55
N ASN A 119 -17.45 -4.51 -1.49
CA ASN A 119 -16.25 -3.71 -1.43
C ASN A 119 -15.15 -4.38 -2.29
N PRO A 120 -14.55 -3.67 -3.26
CA PRO A 120 -13.52 -4.24 -4.13
C PRO A 120 -12.28 -4.73 -3.37
N TYR A 121 -12.04 -4.21 -2.17
CA TYR A 121 -10.89 -4.55 -1.33
C TYR A 121 -11.16 -5.70 -0.35
N VAL A 122 -12.40 -6.18 -0.24
CA VAL A 122 -12.78 -7.25 0.70
C VAL A 122 -13.26 -8.48 -0.08
N PRO A 123 -12.39 -9.46 -0.34
CA PRO A 123 -12.78 -10.70 -0.97
C PRO A 123 -13.91 -11.40 -0.20
N PHE A 124 -14.87 -11.97 -0.92
CA PHE A 124 -16.09 -12.51 -0.30
C PHE A 124 -15.82 -13.57 0.78
N ILE A 125 -15.08 -14.63 0.44
CA ILE A 125 -14.84 -15.76 1.37
C ILE A 125 -14.02 -15.31 2.58
N TYR A 126 -12.91 -14.62 2.34
CA TYR A 126 -12.02 -14.15 3.41
C TYR A 126 -12.69 -13.09 4.29
N GLY A 127 -13.48 -12.19 3.70
CA GLY A 127 -14.24 -11.20 4.43
C GLY A 127 -15.32 -11.81 5.33
N ILE A 128 -16.03 -12.84 4.86
CA ILE A 128 -17.01 -13.57 5.70
C ILE A 128 -16.32 -14.29 6.85
N ILE A 129 -15.18 -14.94 6.61
CA ILE A 129 -14.39 -15.58 7.68
C ILE A 129 -13.94 -14.54 8.72
N GLY A 130 -13.39 -13.41 8.27
CA GLY A 130 -12.97 -12.31 9.13
C GLY A 130 -14.12 -11.74 9.97
N LEU A 131 -15.29 -11.54 9.36
CA LEU A 131 -16.50 -11.07 10.05
C LEU A 131 -16.96 -12.05 11.13
N ILE A 132 -16.97 -13.35 10.83
CA ILE A 132 -17.33 -14.40 11.81
C ILE A 132 -16.37 -14.35 13.00
N VAL A 133 -15.06 -14.30 12.74
CA VAL A 133 -14.04 -14.24 13.81
C VAL A 133 -14.23 -12.99 14.67
N ALA A 134 -14.42 -11.82 14.04
CA ALA A 134 -14.62 -10.56 14.74
C ALA A 134 -15.88 -10.57 15.60
N VAL A 135 -17.04 -10.95 15.05
CA VAL A 135 -18.32 -10.99 15.78
C VAL A 135 -18.28 -12.02 16.92
N VAL A 136 -17.75 -13.22 16.67
CA VAL A 136 -17.64 -14.24 17.73
C VAL A 136 -16.74 -13.72 18.86
N ALA A 137 -15.59 -13.15 18.55
CA ALA A 137 -14.69 -12.60 19.56
C ALA A 137 -15.32 -11.42 20.33
N HIS A 138 -16.05 -10.55 19.63
CA HIS A 138 -16.80 -9.42 20.20
C HIS A 138 -17.82 -9.88 21.25
N GLU A 139 -18.64 -10.86 20.90
CA GLU A 139 -19.69 -11.35 21.81
C GLU A 139 -19.11 -12.17 22.97
N PHE A 140 -18.07 -12.97 22.70
CA PHE A 140 -17.38 -13.71 23.75
C PHE A 140 -16.68 -12.78 24.74
N SER A 141 -16.14 -11.64 24.31
CA SER A 141 -15.45 -10.72 25.21
C SER A 141 -16.41 -10.06 26.19
N HIS A 142 -17.64 -9.71 25.76
CA HIS A 142 -18.70 -9.32 26.68
C HIS A 142 -18.94 -10.40 27.75
N GLY A 143 -18.98 -11.68 27.34
CA GLY A 143 -19.19 -12.82 28.25
C GLY A 143 -18.06 -13.01 29.24
N ILE A 144 -16.81 -12.93 28.76
CA ILE A 144 -15.63 -13.07 29.59
C ILE A 144 -15.59 -11.95 30.64
N ILE A 145 -15.80 -10.70 30.24
CA ILE A 145 -15.81 -9.58 31.17
C ILE A 145 -17.02 -9.67 32.11
N ALA A 146 -18.20 -10.06 31.65
CA ALA A 146 -19.36 -10.28 32.51
C ALA A 146 -19.04 -11.29 33.64
N ARG A 147 -18.42 -12.43 33.31
CA ARG A 147 -18.00 -13.43 34.31
C ARG A 147 -16.90 -12.93 35.24
N VAL A 148 -15.95 -12.14 34.74
CA VAL A 148 -14.89 -11.52 35.55
C VAL A 148 -15.48 -10.53 36.57
N MET A 149 -16.52 -9.78 36.18
CA MET A 149 -17.26 -8.85 37.05
C MET A 149 -18.27 -9.55 37.98
N GLY A 150 -18.44 -10.87 37.84
CA GLY A 150 -19.28 -11.69 38.71
C GLY A 150 -20.69 -11.94 38.20
N PHE A 151 -21.06 -11.44 37.01
CA PHE A 151 -22.37 -11.66 36.43
C PHE A 151 -22.51 -13.09 35.89
N LYS A 152 -23.73 -13.63 35.90
CA LYS A 152 -24.05 -14.88 35.21
C LYS A 152 -24.29 -14.63 33.72
N VAL A 153 -23.92 -15.60 32.90
CA VAL A 153 -24.21 -15.62 31.46
C VAL A 153 -25.35 -16.60 31.24
N LYS A 154 -26.54 -16.07 30.89
CA LYS A 154 -27.79 -16.82 30.73
C LYS A 154 -27.90 -17.57 29.43
N ALA A 155 -27.26 -17.12 28.34
CA ALA A 155 -27.23 -17.87 27.09
C ALA A 155 -26.19 -17.27 26.14
N LEU A 156 -25.77 -18.08 25.18
CA LEU A 156 -25.10 -17.66 23.96
C LEU A 156 -26.07 -17.90 22.81
N GLY A 157 -25.93 -17.16 21.71
CA GLY A 157 -26.79 -17.43 20.58
C GLY A 157 -26.38 -16.81 19.27
N LEU A 158 -27.16 -17.14 18.24
CA LEU A 158 -27.05 -16.62 16.90
C LEU A 158 -28.40 -16.06 16.46
N LEU A 159 -28.35 -14.92 15.77
CA LEU A 159 -29.48 -14.28 15.15
C LEU A 159 -29.45 -14.54 13.65
N PHE A 160 -30.55 -15.03 13.09
CA PHE A 160 -30.66 -15.39 11.69
C PHE A 160 -31.74 -14.58 10.99
N ILE A 161 -31.38 -14.01 9.84
CA ILE A 161 -32.33 -13.58 8.80
C ILE A 161 -31.83 -14.20 7.50
N LEU A 162 -32.40 -15.36 7.14
CA LEU A 162 -31.98 -16.23 6.03
C LEU A 162 -30.57 -16.84 6.23
N ILE A 163 -29.60 -16.00 6.56
CA ILE A 163 -28.23 -16.30 7.00
C ILE A 163 -28.02 -15.78 8.43
N PRO A 164 -27.03 -16.30 9.18
CA PRO A 164 -26.64 -15.73 10.46
C PRO A 164 -26.16 -14.29 10.23
N ILE A 165 -26.85 -13.33 10.85
CA ILE A 165 -26.53 -11.90 10.75
C ILE A 165 -25.77 -11.39 11.98
N GLY A 166 -25.78 -12.15 13.09
CA GLY A 166 -25.09 -11.78 14.29
C GLY A 166 -25.02 -12.92 15.30
N ALA A 167 -24.10 -12.79 16.25
CA ALA A 167 -24.08 -13.57 17.48
C ALA A 167 -24.49 -12.67 18.63
N PHE A 168 -24.87 -13.26 19.77
CA PHE A 168 -25.10 -12.50 21.00
C PHE A 168 -24.69 -13.30 22.22
N MET A 169 -24.38 -12.57 23.29
CA MET A 169 -24.15 -13.11 24.63
C MET A 169 -25.08 -12.41 25.62
N GLU A 170 -25.92 -13.17 26.32
CA GLU A 170 -26.97 -12.64 27.20
C GLU A 170 -26.53 -12.75 28.68
N PRO A 171 -26.07 -11.65 29.31
CA PRO A 171 -25.80 -11.63 30.74
C PRO A 171 -27.10 -11.55 31.57
N ASP A 172 -27.03 -11.84 32.86
CA ASP A 172 -28.17 -11.66 33.75
C ASP A 172 -28.50 -10.16 33.94
N GLU A 173 -29.54 -9.69 33.27
CA GLU A 173 -29.96 -8.29 33.24
C GLU A 173 -30.16 -7.69 34.65
N GLU A 174 -30.76 -8.44 35.58
CA GLU A 174 -30.99 -7.96 36.94
C GLU A 174 -29.68 -7.73 37.71
N GLU A 175 -28.68 -8.61 37.51
CA GLU A 175 -27.37 -8.49 38.13
C GLU A 175 -26.59 -7.30 37.50
N VAL A 176 -26.73 -7.12 36.19
CA VAL A 176 -26.12 -6.00 35.46
C VAL A 176 -26.71 -4.66 35.89
N GLU A 177 -28.04 -4.56 36.01
CA GLU A 177 -28.72 -3.32 36.38
C GLU A 177 -28.33 -2.82 37.78
N LYS A 178 -28.22 -3.75 38.73
CA LYS A 178 -27.79 -3.49 40.12
C LYS A 178 -26.29 -3.18 40.23
N ALA A 179 -25.49 -3.43 39.19
CA ALA A 179 -24.05 -3.28 39.25
C ALA A 179 -23.58 -1.80 39.19
N PRO A 180 -22.39 -1.51 39.78
CA PRO A 180 -21.76 -0.19 39.66
C PRO A 180 -21.59 0.24 38.20
N ARG A 181 -21.73 1.54 37.92
CA ARG A 181 -21.65 2.10 36.56
C ARG A 181 -20.36 1.70 35.84
N LEU A 182 -19.21 1.78 36.52
CA LEU A 182 -17.92 1.44 35.92
C LEU A 182 -17.85 -0.04 35.50
N SER A 183 -18.50 -0.92 36.26
CA SER A 183 -18.57 -2.34 35.94
C SER A 183 -19.37 -2.60 34.67
N ARG A 184 -20.51 -1.92 34.53
CA ARG A 184 -21.34 -1.96 33.33
C ARG A 184 -20.62 -1.40 32.12
N MET A 185 -20.00 -0.23 32.25
CA MET A 185 -19.29 0.42 31.15
C MET A 185 -18.14 -0.44 30.62
N ARG A 186 -17.35 -1.06 31.51
CA ARG A 186 -16.28 -1.99 31.12
C ARG A 186 -16.80 -3.23 30.39
N MET A 187 -17.95 -3.76 30.82
CA MET A 187 -18.61 -4.86 30.12
C MET A 187 -19.08 -4.43 28.73
N PHE A 188 -19.75 -3.28 28.60
CA PHE A 188 -20.23 -2.77 27.32
C PHE A 188 -19.11 -2.33 26.36
N SER A 189 -17.94 -1.94 26.86
CA SER A 189 -16.79 -1.65 26.00
C SER A 189 -16.00 -2.91 25.58
N ALA A 190 -16.26 -4.08 26.18
CA ALA A 190 -15.45 -5.28 25.97
C ALA A 190 -15.45 -5.76 24.51
N GLY A 191 -16.60 -5.71 23.85
CA GLY A 191 -16.78 -6.07 22.44
C GLY A 191 -15.86 -5.28 21.52
N PRO A 192 -16.01 -3.94 21.42
CA PRO A 192 -15.15 -3.09 20.62
C PRO A 192 -13.66 -3.23 20.95
N VAL A 193 -13.31 -3.30 22.23
CA VAL A 193 -11.91 -3.50 22.68
C VAL A 193 -11.32 -4.79 22.12
N MET A 194 -12.09 -5.89 22.11
CA MET A 194 -11.60 -7.16 21.53
C MET A 194 -11.37 -7.05 20.03
N ASN A 195 -12.23 -6.34 19.30
CA ASN A 195 -12.04 -6.12 17.87
C ASN A 195 -10.77 -5.32 17.58
N PHE A 196 -10.47 -4.29 18.39
CA PHE A 196 -9.19 -3.57 18.28
C PHE A 196 -7.99 -4.47 18.59
N ILE A 197 -8.08 -5.31 19.64
CA ILE A 197 -7.01 -6.27 19.97
C ILE A 197 -6.76 -7.23 18.80
N LEU A 198 -7.83 -7.77 18.20
CA LEU A 198 -7.72 -8.63 17.02
C LEU A 198 -7.12 -7.88 15.83
N ALA A 199 -7.57 -6.64 15.58
CA ALA A 199 -7.06 -5.82 14.50
C ALA A 199 -5.55 -5.59 14.64
N PHE A 200 -5.07 -5.19 15.83
CA PHE A 200 -3.64 -5.01 16.08
C PHE A 200 -2.85 -6.32 16.03
N LEU A 201 -3.42 -7.43 16.50
CA LEU A 201 -2.79 -8.74 16.43
C LEU A 201 -2.61 -9.19 14.97
N PHE A 202 -3.65 -9.11 14.15
CA PHE A 202 -3.60 -9.52 12.75
C PHE A 202 -2.79 -8.54 11.90
N LEU A 203 -2.86 -7.24 12.19
CA LEU A 203 -1.99 -6.24 11.58
C LEU A 203 -0.52 -6.57 11.88
N GLY A 204 -0.17 -6.84 13.14
CA GLY A 204 1.18 -7.25 13.52
C GLY A 204 1.59 -8.57 12.84
N LEU A 205 0.75 -9.59 12.85
CA LEU A 205 1.04 -10.86 12.16
C LEU A 205 1.25 -10.68 10.66
N PHE A 206 0.46 -9.83 10.02
CA PHE A 206 0.61 -9.50 8.61
C PHE A 206 1.93 -8.76 8.36
N SER A 207 2.16 -7.67 9.10
CA SER A 207 3.34 -6.80 8.96
C SER A 207 4.65 -7.51 9.27
N PHE A 208 4.71 -8.32 10.33
CA PHE A 208 5.95 -8.96 10.78
C PHE A 208 6.11 -10.41 10.29
N GLY A 209 5.02 -11.14 10.13
CA GLY A 209 5.06 -12.59 9.89
C GLY A 209 4.88 -12.99 8.42
N MET A 210 4.17 -12.21 7.61
CA MET A 210 3.79 -12.60 6.25
C MET A 210 4.47 -11.76 5.17
N MET A 211 4.89 -10.53 5.47
CA MET A 211 5.47 -9.66 4.46
C MET A 211 6.80 -10.20 3.90
N GLY A 212 7.56 -10.95 4.68
CA GLY A 212 8.76 -11.65 4.22
C GLY A 212 8.49 -12.84 3.30
N SER A 213 7.27 -13.42 3.30
CA SER A 213 6.91 -14.56 2.45
C SER A 213 6.18 -14.17 1.16
N LEU A 214 5.88 -12.88 0.98
CA LEU A 214 5.28 -12.35 -0.25
C LEU A 214 6.29 -12.07 -1.36
N TYR A 215 7.59 -12.19 -1.08
CA TYR A 215 8.65 -12.04 -2.06
C TYR A 215 9.25 -13.42 -2.35
N ALA A 216 9.09 -13.90 -3.58
CA ALA A 216 9.84 -15.08 -4.00
C ALA A 216 11.30 -14.68 -4.20
N ASP A 217 12.22 -15.56 -3.80
CA ASP A 217 13.63 -15.40 -4.13
C ASP A 217 13.78 -15.37 -5.66
N GLY A 218 14.03 -14.18 -6.21
CA GLY A 218 14.23 -13.97 -7.63
C GLY A 218 13.19 -13.12 -8.39
N ASP A 219 12.25 -12.46 -7.70
CA ASP A 219 11.37 -11.49 -8.37
C ASP A 219 12.16 -10.25 -8.85
N PRO A 220 11.85 -9.74 -10.06
CA PRO A 220 12.45 -8.53 -10.63
C PRO A 220 12.02 -7.27 -9.86
N LEU A 221 12.72 -6.15 -10.07
CA LEU A 221 12.22 -4.84 -9.65
C LEU A 221 10.91 -4.53 -10.39
N ILE A 222 9.79 -4.44 -9.66
CA ILE A 222 8.50 -4.07 -10.24
C ILE A 222 8.47 -2.56 -10.45
N ILE A 223 8.35 -2.13 -11.70
CA ILE A 223 8.38 -0.71 -12.03
C ILE A 223 7.04 -0.10 -11.67
N THR A 224 7.07 0.93 -10.84
CA THR A 224 5.88 1.68 -10.43
C THR A 224 5.77 3.00 -11.15
N GLU A 225 6.91 3.62 -11.47
CA GLU A 225 6.96 4.92 -12.09
C GLU A 225 8.14 5.00 -13.05
N VAL A 226 7.92 5.73 -14.14
CA VAL A 226 8.92 6.04 -15.14
C VAL A 226 8.78 7.52 -15.46
N SER A 227 9.85 8.30 -15.23
CA SER A 227 9.82 9.75 -15.49
C SER A 227 9.66 10.01 -16.98
N SER A 228 8.87 11.03 -17.36
CA SER A 228 8.62 11.39 -18.78
C SER A 228 9.87 11.84 -19.52
N SER A 229 10.86 12.39 -18.81
CA SER A 229 12.17 12.80 -19.36
C SER A 229 13.20 11.68 -19.35
N SER A 230 12.82 10.49 -18.85
CA SER A 230 13.74 9.36 -18.72
C SER A 230 14.09 8.69 -20.04
N PRO A 231 15.31 8.10 -20.18
CA PRO A 231 15.64 7.32 -21.35
C PRO A 231 14.68 6.12 -21.46
N ALA A 232 14.16 5.62 -20.34
CA ALA A 232 13.14 4.59 -20.28
C ALA A 232 11.84 4.99 -20.96
N HIS A 233 11.30 6.16 -20.63
CA HIS A 233 10.07 6.65 -21.25
C HIS A 233 10.27 6.96 -22.73
N LEU A 234 11.40 7.57 -23.08
CA LEU A 234 11.70 7.94 -24.46
C LEU A 234 12.00 6.73 -25.34
N SER A 235 12.61 5.68 -24.79
CA SER A 235 12.95 4.46 -25.54
C SER A 235 11.79 3.46 -25.61
N LEU A 236 10.75 3.63 -24.79
CA LEU A 236 9.66 2.66 -24.65
C LEU A 236 8.30 3.32 -24.88
N ASP A 237 7.73 3.08 -26.06
CA ASP A 237 6.32 3.40 -26.35
C ASP A 237 5.34 2.64 -25.42
N ALA A 238 5.79 1.58 -24.75
CA ALA A 238 5.02 0.78 -23.81
C ALA A 238 5.52 0.94 -22.37
N HIS A 239 4.61 1.10 -21.42
CA HIS A 239 4.97 1.20 -19.99
C HIS A 239 5.57 -0.12 -19.48
N PRO A 240 6.87 -0.15 -19.12
CA PRO A 240 7.50 -1.36 -18.62
C PRO A 240 6.95 -1.72 -17.24
N LYS A 241 6.74 -3.02 -17.00
CA LYS A 241 6.15 -3.52 -15.74
C LYS A 241 7.19 -3.96 -14.72
N ALA A 242 8.32 -4.46 -15.20
CA ALA A 242 9.39 -4.93 -14.34
C ALA A 242 10.74 -4.90 -15.05
N LEU A 243 11.82 -4.67 -14.30
CA LEU A 243 13.20 -4.73 -14.74
C LEU A 243 13.89 -5.93 -14.08
N TYR A 244 14.47 -6.81 -14.90
CA TYR A 244 15.16 -8.01 -14.45
C TYR A 244 16.66 -7.82 -14.33
N ASN A 245 17.28 -7.32 -15.41
CA ASN A 245 18.72 -7.23 -15.55
C ASN A 245 19.13 -5.93 -16.25
N LEU A 246 20.30 -5.42 -15.90
CA LEU A 246 21.04 -4.37 -16.62
C LEU A 246 22.43 -4.89 -17.00
N ASN A 247 22.71 -5.04 -18.29
CA ASN A 247 23.93 -5.67 -18.81
C ASN A 247 24.26 -7.00 -18.10
N GLY A 248 23.26 -7.87 -17.96
CA GLY A 248 23.39 -9.16 -17.25
C GLY A 248 23.50 -9.07 -15.72
N THR A 249 23.52 -7.86 -15.14
CA THR A 249 23.49 -7.65 -13.69
C THR A 249 22.05 -7.68 -13.20
N ARG A 250 21.74 -8.57 -12.26
CA ARG A 250 20.38 -8.68 -11.72
C ARG A 250 19.99 -7.46 -10.89
N ILE A 251 18.80 -6.93 -11.16
CA ILE A 251 18.20 -5.81 -10.45
C ILE A 251 16.95 -6.28 -9.73
N THR A 252 16.97 -6.21 -8.40
CA THR A 252 15.89 -6.69 -7.52
C THR A 252 15.36 -5.63 -6.56
N SER A 253 16.04 -4.49 -6.47
CA SER A 253 15.71 -3.37 -5.60
C SER A 253 16.09 -2.03 -6.26
N ASN A 254 15.59 -0.91 -5.71
CA ASN A 254 16.06 0.41 -6.14
C ASN A 254 17.52 0.63 -5.74
N MET A 255 17.97 0.02 -4.64
CA MET A 255 19.39 0.08 -4.23
C MET A 255 20.32 -0.51 -5.29
N ASP A 256 19.94 -1.64 -5.91
CA ASP A 256 20.74 -2.27 -6.97
C ASP A 256 20.91 -1.32 -8.18
N LEU A 257 19.88 -0.53 -8.51
CA LEU A 257 19.96 0.53 -9.52
C LEU A 257 20.81 1.71 -9.07
N TYR A 258 20.64 2.11 -7.81
CA TYR A 258 21.29 3.26 -7.22
C TYR A 258 22.81 3.08 -7.11
N GLU A 259 23.28 1.86 -6.85
CA GLU A 259 24.70 1.48 -6.78
C GLU A 259 25.29 1.04 -8.13
N TYR A 260 24.47 0.93 -9.18
CA TYR A 260 24.95 0.46 -10.48
C TYR A 260 25.97 1.46 -11.08
N ASN A 261 27.21 1.03 -11.22
CA ASN A 261 28.34 1.87 -11.68
C ASN A 261 29.16 1.25 -12.84
N ARG A 262 28.62 0.20 -13.48
CA ARG A 262 29.34 -0.63 -14.46
C ARG A 262 29.46 0.02 -15.85
N THR A 263 28.77 1.13 -16.08
CA THR A 263 28.72 1.81 -17.38
C THR A 263 28.93 3.30 -17.17
N ASP A 264 29.75 3.90 -18.05
CA ASP A 264 30.00 5.34 -18.00
C ASP A 264 28.74 6.14 -18.40
N PRO A 265 28.48 7.29 -17.77
CA PRO A 265 27.35 8.15 -18.11
C PRO A 265 27.33 8.53 -19.60
N GLY A 266 26.17 8.42 -20.23
CA GLY A 266 26.00 8.64 -21.67
C GLY A 266 26.37 7.43 -22.54
N GLY A 267 26.92 6.36 -21.96
CA GLY A 267 27.06 5.06 -22.61
C GLY A 267 25.72 4.32 -22.72
N TYR A 268 25.75 3.09 -23.25
CA TYR A 268 24.56 2.26 -23.40
C TYR A 268 24.56 1.07 -22.43
N VAL A 269 23.40 0.82 -21.82
CA VAL A 269 23.08 -0.41 -21.09
C VAL A 269 21.94 -1.12 -21.77
N PHE A 270 21.96 -2.45 -21.75
CA PHE A 270 20.85 -3.27 -22.18
C PHE A 270 20.04 -3.69 -20.97
N ALA A 271 18.78 -3.25 -20.93
CA ALA A 271 17.83 -3.52 -19.86
C ALA A 271 16.85 -4.61 -20.28
N GLU A 272 16.73 -5.66 -19.47
CA GLU A 272 15.71 -6.71 -19.64
C GLU A 272 14.42 -6.29 -18.95
N PHE A 273 13.46 -5.78 -19.73
CA PHE A 273 12.15 -5.39 -19.24
C PHE A 273 11.08 -6.44 -19.52
N LYS A 274 10.07 -6.51 -18.64
CA LYS A 274 8.79 -7.17 -18.94
C LYS A 274 7.76 -6.15 -19.40
N MET A 275 7.20 -6.39 -20.58
CA MET A 275 6.15 -5.57 -21.22
C MET A 275 4.91 -6.43 -21.50
N ASN A 276 3.90 -5.86 -22.18
CA ASN A 276 2.61 -6.54 -22.46
C ASN A 276 2.69 -7.75 -23.41
N GLY A 277 3.86 -8.10 -23.95
CA GLY A 277 4.05 -9.25 -24.84
C GLY A 277 5.07 -10.29 -24.35
N GLY A 278 5.77 -10.03 -23.24
CA GLY A 278 6.88 -10.88 -22.82
C GLY A 278 8.02 -10.09 -22.19
N ARG A 279 9.20 -10.71 -22.14
CA ARG A 279 10.44 -10.04 -21.77
C ARG A 279 11.17 -9.60 -23.02
N TYR A 280 11.77 -8.43 -22.97
CA TYR A 280 12.50 -7.85 -24.08
C TYR A 280 13.78 -7.20 -23.59
N LEU A 281 14.81 -7.29 -24.41
CA LEU A 281 16.03 -6.54 -24.19
C LEU A 281 15.95 -5.19 -24.89
N VAL A 282 16.27 -4.13 -24.14
CA VAL A 282 16.10 -2.75 -24.59
C VAL A 282 17.40 -1.98 -24.32
N PRO A 283 18.09 -1.46 -25.35
CA PRO A 283 19.21 -0.56 -25.15
C PRO A 283 18.71 0.75 -24.53
N MET A 284 19.48 1.33 -23.61
CA MET A 284 19.15 2.56 -22.90
C MET A 284 20.40 3.38 -22.69
N VAL A 285 20.24 4.70 -22.66
CA VAL A 285 21.32 5.59 -22.23
C VAL A 285 21.50 5.45 -20.72
N ALA A 286 22.73 5.15 -20.31
CA ALA A 286 23.12 4.88 -18.94
C ALA A 286 23.49 6.17 -18.20
N GLY A 287 23.16 6.24 -16.91
CA GLY A 287 23.63 7.29 -16.02
C GLY A 287 22.60 7.78 -15.01
N VAL A 288 23.09 8.64 -14.11
CA VAL A 288 22.28 9.28 -13.07
C VAL A 288 21.54 10.46 -13.68
N MET A 289 20.24 10.31 -13.89
CA MET A 289 19.42 11.34 -14.50
C MET A 289 18.76 12.24 -13.46
N ILE A 290 18.68 13.55 -13.72
CA ILE A 290 17.85 14.49 -13.00
C ILE A 290 16.39 14.29 -13.43
N ILE A 291 15.54 13.85 -12.50
CA ILE A 291 14.12 13.57 -12.74
C ILE A 291 13.19 14.62 -12.12
N GLY A 292 13.75 15.57 -11.38
CA GLY A 292 13.00 16.66 -10.78
C GLY A 292 13.94 17.74 -10.26
N ILE A 293 13.50 18.98 -10.34
CA ILE A 293 14.22 20.15 -9.82
C ILE A 293 13.29 20.89 -8.87
N VAL A 294 13.81 21.26 -7.71
CA VAL A 294 13.06 21.99 -6.70
C VAL A 294 13.14 23.49 -7.01
N GLU A 295 11.99 24.17 -6.97
CA GLU A 295 11.90 25.62 -7.18
C GLU A 295 12.72 26.40 -6.14
N ASP A 296 13.25 27.55 -6.55
CA ASP A 296 14.07 28.46 -5.74
C ASP A 296 15.36 27.84 -5.19
N THR A 297 15.95 26.88 -5.91
CA THR A 297 17.21 26.20 -5.53
C THR A 297 18.39 26.50 -6.47
N PRO A 298 19.64 26.24 -6.05
CA PRO A 298 20.82 26.44 -6.89
C PRO A 298 20.76 25.66 -8.20
N ALA A 299 20.17 24.47 -8.21
CA ALA A 299 19.97 23.69 -9.44
C ALA A 299 19.14 24.44 -10.47
N GLU A 300 17.98 24.96 -10.07
CA GLU A 300 17.10 25.72 -10.96
C GLU A 300 17.81 26.99 -11.50
N VAL A 301 18.42 27.77 -10.60
CA VAL A 301 19.09 29.03 -10.96
C VAL A 301 20.28 28.78 -11.89
N SER A 302 20.97 27.65 -11.75
CA SER A 302 22.09 27.28 -12.61
C SER A 302 21.69 26.87 -14.03
N GLY A 303 20.40 26.62 -14.26
CA GLY A 303 19.87 26.16 -15.55
C GLY A 303 19.98 24.66 -15.78
N LEU A 304 20.15 23.84 -14.74
CA LEU A 304 19.95 22.39 -14.83
C LEU A 304 18.50 22.10 -15.23
N GLN A 305 18.26 21.00 -15.93
CA GLN A 305 16.93 20.62 -16.40
C GLN A 305 16.63 19.13 -16.15
N GLU A 306 15.34 18.81 -16.03
CA GLU A 306 14.89 17.41 -16.00
C GLU A 306 15.26 16.69 -17.32
N GLY A 307 15.83 15.49 -17.21
CA GLY A 307 16.37 14.74 -18.35
C GLY A 307 17.88 14.90 -18.52
N ASP A 308 18.52 15.83 -17.81
CA ASP A 308 19.97 15.93 -17.77
C ASP A 308 20.58 14.68 -17.10
N ILE A 309 21.62 14.12 -17.71
CA ILE A 309 22.38 13.00 -17.13
C ILE A 309 23.65 13.56 -16.48
N LEU A 310 23.76 13.43 -15.17
CA LEU A 310 24.94 13.82 -14.40
C LEU A 310 26.15 12.98 -14.83
N THR A 311 27.23 13.65 -15.21
CA THR A 311 28.47 12.97 -15.66
C THR A 311 29.64 13.19 -14.72
N SER A 312 29.76 14.38 -14.12
CA SER A 312 30.81 14.66 -13.13
C SER A 312 30.47 15.84 -12.24
N VAL A 313 31.00 15.83 -11.02
CA VAL A 313 30.99 16.97 -10.08
C VAL A 313 32.43 17.28 -9.69
N ASP A 314 32.87 18.53 -9.87
CA ASP A 314 34.26 18.99 -9.65
C ASP A 314 35.31 18.10 -10.35
N GLY A 315 34.98 17.62 -11.55
CA GLY A 315 35.82 16.71 -12.33
C GLY A 315 35.82 15.24 -11.86
N HIS A 316 35.15 14.91 -10.76
CA HIS A 316 34.96 13.53 -10.31
C HIS A 316 33.81 12.88 -11.09
N PRO A 317 34.03 11.74 -11.78
CA PRO A 317 32.98 11.05 -12.53
C PRO A 317 31.84 10.56 -11.61
N ILE A 318 30.60 10.78 -12.04
CA ILE A 318 29.39 10.28 -11.37
C ILE A 318 28.87 9.08 -12.16
N LYS A 319 29.12 7.85 -11.73
CA LYS A 319 28.63 6.66 -12.45
C LYS A 319 27.33 6.11 -11.87
N SER A 320 27.10 6.35 -10.59
CA SER A 320 25.96 5.83 -9.83
C SER A 320 25.35 6.93 -8.95
N GLY A 321 24.12 6.71 -8.50
CA GLY A 321 23.46 7.62 -7.56
C GLY A 321 24.22 7.70 -6.23
N MET A 322 24.83 6.58 -5.82
CA MET A 322 25.71 6.51 -4.65
C MET A 322 26.94 7.42 -4.78
N ASP A 323 27.58 7.48 -5.96
CA ASP A 323 28.71 8.39 -6.20
C ASP A 323 28.28 9.86 -6.01
N PHE A 324 27.14 10.22 -6.61
CA PHE A 324 26.61 11.58 -6.50
C PHE A 324 26.30 11.95 -5.06
N HIS A 325 25.64 11.06 -4.31
CA HIS A 325 25.34 11.30 -2.90
C HIS A 325 26.60 11.44 -2.06
N ASN A 326 27.57 10.54 -2.20
CA ASN A 326 28.82 10.61 -1.44
C ASN A 326 29.57 11.93 -1.67
N ILE A 327 29.56 12.45 -2.90
CA ILE A 327 30.14 13.77 -3.19
C ILE A 327 29.34 14.86 -2.49
N MET A 328 28.01 14.90 -2.67
CA MET A 328 27.17 15.93 -2.06
C MET A 328 27.25 15.90 -0.53
N GLU A 329 27.42 14.72 0.10
CA GLU A 329 27.61 14.59 1.55
C GLU A 329 28.87 15.27 2.09
N SER A 330 29.87 15.46 1.22
CA SER A 330 31.13 16.12 1.55
C SER A 330 31.13 17.62 1.28
N THR A 331 30.04 18.16 0.74
CA THR A 331 29.92 19.59 0.40
C THR A 331 29.34 20.41 1.55
N GLU A 332 29.60 21.72 1.52
CA GLU A 332 29.09 22.69 2.50
C GLU A 332 28.22 23.76 1.83
N ALA A 333 27.32 24.38 2.61
CA ALA A 333 26.56 25.53 2.12
C ALA A 333 27.48 26.69 1.75
N GLY A 334 27.19 27.37 0.64
CA GLY A 334 28.02 28.44 0.08
C GLY A 334 29.24 27.95 -0.71
N GLN A 335 29.51 26.64 -0.77
CA GLN A 335 30.56 26.08 -1.61
C GLN A 335 30.17 26.18 -3.10
N ASN A 336 31.14 26.52 -3.94
CA ASN A 336 30.99 26.45 -5.39
C ASN A 336 31.41 25.06 -5.89
N ILE A 337 30.54 24.43 -6.67
CA ILE A 337 30.80 23.15 -7.34
C ILE A 337 30.58 23.29 -8.85
N ASN A 338 31.38 22.59 -9.63
CA ASN A 338 31.24 22.49 -11.08
C ASN A 338 30.55 21.18 -11.45
N ILE A 339 29.29 21.24 -11.88
CA ILE A 339 28.53 20.09 -12.34
C ILE A 339 28.57 20.02 -13.86
N THR A 340 28.91 18.86 -14.40
CA THR A 340 28.84 18.60 -15.84
C THR A 340 27.79 17.55 -16.15
N VAL A 341 26.93 17.86 -17.12
CA VAL A 341 25.80 17.04 -17.53
C VAL A 341 25.81 16.78 -19.02
N LEU A 342 25.15 15.71 -19.43
CA LEU A 342 24.67 15.50 -20.79
C LEU A 342 23.20 15.93 -20.82
N SER A 343 22.93 17.05 -21.48
CA SER A 343 21.58 17.59 -21.58
C SER A 343 20.96 17.19 -22.92
N PRO A 344 19.74 16.62 -22.94
CA PRO A 344 19.07 16.25 -24.17
C PRO A 344 18.72 17.51 -24.97
N LEU A 345 18.93 17.48 -26.28
CA LEU A 345 18.52 18.56 -27.17
C LEU A 345 17.01 18.77 -27.09
N ARG A 346 16.55 20.02 -27.16
CA ARG A 346 15.12 20.37 -27.11
C ARG A 346 14.71 21.22 -28.31
N ASN A 347 13.45 21.09 -28.71
CA ASN A 347 12.86 21.92 -29.76
C ASN A 347 12.40 23.29 -29.19
N GLU A 348 11.89 24.17 -30.06
CA GLU A 348 11.39 25.50 -29.67
C GLU A 348 10.23 25.45 -28.65
N ARG A 349 9.56 24.29 -28.50
CA ARG A 349 8.49 24.06 -27.53
C ARG A 349 8.98 23.43 -26.22
N GLY A 350 10.29 23.20 -26.09
CA GLY A 350 10.91 22.58 -24.91
C GLY A 350 10.83 21.05 -24.87
N GLU A 351 10.30 20.41 -25.93
CA GLU A 351 10.20 18.96 -26.03
C GLU A 351 11.56 18.37 -26.45
N ILE A 352 11.89 17.20 -25.89
CA ILE A 352 13.15 16.52 -26.18
C ILE A 352 13.21 16.09 -27.66
N LEU A 353 14.27 16.46 -28.36
CA LEU A 353 14.52 16.15 -29.76
C LEU A 353 15.06 14.73 -29.89
N LEU A 354 14.19 13.86 -30.38
CA LEU A 354 14.52 12.49 -30.77
C LEU A 354 15.06 12.51 -32.19
N LYS A 355 16.23 11.92 -32.41
CA LYS A 355 16.88 11.89 -33.73
C LYS A 355 17.52 10.56 -34.11
N MET A 356 17.73 9.68 -33.14
CA MET A 356 18.49 8.46 -33.36
C MET A 356 17.58 7.25 -33.28
N ARG A 357 17.12 6.75 -34.43
CA ARG A 357 16.36 5.48 -34.52
C ARG A 357 17.32 4.29 -34.46
N LEU A 358 17.18 3.45 -33.44
CA LEU A 358 17.78 2.12 -33.45
C LEU A 358 16.96 1.23 -34.37
N SER A 359 17.50 0.81 -35.51
CA SER A 359 16.92 -0.33 -36.23
C SER A 359 17.91 -1.28 -36.89
N GLU A 360 19.20 -0.97 -37.04
CA GLU A 360 20.16 -1.90 -37.67
C GLU A 360 21.62 -1.61 -37.28
N ASP A 361 22.01 -0.33 -37.15
CA ASP A 361 23.41 0.10 -36.98
C ASP A 361 24.09 -0.32 -35.66
N LEU A 362 23.34 -0.53 -34.57
CA LEU A 362 23.92 -0.88 -33.26
C LEU A 362 24.31 -2.36 -33.14
N LEU A 363 23.72 -3.21 -33.99
CA LEU A 363 24.15 -4.60 -34.17
C LEU A 363 25.42 -4.68 -35.05
N GLU A 364 25.61 -3.73 -35.96
CA GLU A 364 26.81 -3.67 -36.82
C GLU A 364 27.98 -2.91 -36.17
N GLN A 365 27.73 -1.93 -35.30
CA GLN A 365 28.77 -1.12 -34.63
C GLN A 365 29.33 -1.71 -33.32
N GLY A 366 28.76 -2.80 -32.80
CA GLY A 366 29.35 -3.57 -31.70
C GLY A 366 29.39 -5.04 -32.10
N ASN A 367 30.50 -5.78 -32.05
CA ASN A 367 31.30 -6.04 -30.85
C ASN A 367 30.55 -6.11 -29.51
N ALA A 368 29.22 -6.09 -29.50
CA ALA A 368 28.43 -6.48 -28.35
C ALA A 368 28.30 -8.00 -28.42
N SER A 369 29.29 -8.70 -27.87
CA SER A 369 28.94 -9.95 -27.19
C SER A 369 27.91 -9.55 -26.14
N LEU A 370 26.62 -9.67 -26.49
CA LEU A 370 25.53 -9.79 -25.52
C LEU A 370 26.09 -10.74 -24.47
N TRP A 371 26.22 -10.26 -23.23
CA TRP A 371 27.09 -10.85 -22.19
C TRP A 371 26.98 -12.37 -22.13
N GLU A 372 28.03 -13.03 -21.64
CA GLU A 372 28.04 -14.50 -21.51
C GLU A 372 26.73 -15.03 -20.90
N GLY A 373 25.97 -15.79 -21.70
CA GLY A 373 24.69 -16.39 -21.31
C GLY A 373 23.42 -15.70 -21.83
N PHE A 374 23.50 -14.66 -22.68
CA PHE A 374 22.33 -14.14 -23.38
C PHE A 374 21.80 -15.15 -24.42
N ASP A 375 20.49 -15.37 -24.41
CA ASP A 375 19.77 -16.25 -25.34
C ASP A 375 18.59 -15.49 -25.96
N GLU A 376 18.73 -15.13 -27.23
CA GLU A 376 17.76 -14.35 -28.00
C GLU A 376 16.42 -15.08 -28.16
N ASP A 377 16.42 -16.42 -28.11
CA ASP A 377 15.20 -17.22 -28.16
C ASP A 377 14.37 -17.09 -26.86
N THR A 378 14.99 -16.66 -25.76
CA THR A 378 14.32 -16.50 -24.46
C THR A 378 13.96 -15.06 -24.13
N VAL A 379 14.77 -14.10 -24.57
CA VAL A 379 14.58 -12.66 -24.36
C VAL A 379 14.95 -11.94 -25.66
N PRO A 380 14.01 -11.77 -26.60
CA PRO A 380 14.28 -11.11 -27.86
C PRO A 380 14.62 -9.63 -27.66
N LEU A 381 15.41 -9.07 -28.58
CA LEU A 381 15.58 -7.62 -28.67
C LEU A 381 14.22 -6.96 -28.96
N TYR A 382 13.97 -5.80 -28.38
CA TYR A 382 12.75 -5.06 -28.66
C TYR A 382 12.72 -4.55 -30.11
N GLU A 383 11.76 -5.02 -30.91
CA GLU A 383 11.64 -4.72 -32.35
C GLU A 383 10.87 -3.43 -32.70
N GLY A 384 10.71 -2.50 -31.75
CA GLY A 384 10.04 -1.22 -31.99
C GLY A 384 10.96 -0.12 -32.53
N THR A 385 10.37 0.98 -33.00
CA THR A 385 11.09 2.24 -33.23
C THR A 385 11.57 2.78 -31.90
N MET A 386 12.87 2.64 -31.61
CA MET A 386 13.49 3.28 -30.45
C MET A 386 14.20 4.53 -30.92
N GLU A 387 13.74 5.69 -30.49
CA GLU A 387 14.40 6.96 -30.81
C GLU A 387 15.13 7.51 -29.58
N PHE A 388 16.44 7.70 -29.68
CA PHE A 388 17.23 8.31 -28.61
C PHE A 388 17.37 9.82 -28.84
N PRO A 389 17.37 10.61 -27.77
CA PRO A 389 17.71 12.00 -27.87
C PRO A 389 19.20 12.19 -28.15
N GLU A 390 19.51 13.20 -28.95
CA GLU A 390 20.87 13.73 -29.02
C GLU A 390 21.18 14.50 -27.74
N TYR A 391 22.37 14.31 -27.18
CA TYR A 391 22.82 15.02 -25.99
C TYR A 391 23.92 16.01 -26.32
N VAL A 392 23.93 17.13 -25.59
CA VAL A 392 25.04 18.08 -25.58
C VAL A 392 25.63 18.13 -24.18
N LYS A 393 26.95 18.17 -24.11
CA LYS A 393 27.66 18.29 -22.84
C LYS A 393 27.68 19.74 -22.37
N ILE A 394 27.19 19.99 -21.16
CA ILE A 394 27.10 21.33 -20.55
C ILE A 394 27.75 21.28 -19.16
N SER A 395 28.45 22.35 -18.78
CA SER A 395 29.02 22.51 -17.44
C SER A 395 28.45 23.75 -16.76
N HIS A 396 28.02 23.59 -15.51
CA HIS A 396 27.42 24.62 -14.67
C HIS A 396 28.29 24.82 -13.44
N ASN A 397 28.61 26.08 -13.12
CA ASN A 397 29.25 26.43 -11.85
C ASN A 397 28.16 26.92 -10.89
N ILE A 398 27.99 26.21 -9.78
CA ILE A 398 26.83 26.33 -8.90
C ILE A 398 27.28 26.59 -7.48
N THR A 399 26.74 27.63 -6.85
CA THR A 399 26.91 27.90 -5.41
C THR A 399 25.82 27.18 -4.64
N LEU A 400 26.19 26.23 -3.78
CA LEU A 400 25.25 25.47 -2.95
C LEU A 400 24.61 26.35 -1.88
N ASP A 401 23.37 26.04 -1.49
CA ASP A 401 22.67 26.77 -0.43
C ASP A 401 22.58 25.98 0.89
N ASP A 402 22.02 26.61 1.91
CA ASP A 402 21.73 26.05 3.23
C ASP A 402 20.26 25.63 3.41
N LYS A 403 19.43 25.69 2.35
CA LYS A 403 17.98 25.46 2.42
C LYS A 403 17.59 24.00 2.60
N GLY A 404 18.54 23.07 2.69
CA GLY A 404 18.28 21.64 2.92
C GLY A 404 17.41 21.35 4.15
N ASP A 405 17.48 22.20 5.19
CA ASP A 405 16.67 22.09 6.41
C ASP A 405 15.16 22.27 6.19
N HIS A 406 14.75 22.94 5.10
CA HIS A 406 13.33 23.15 4.78
C HIS A 406 12.65 21.94 4.13
N TYR A 407 13.42 20.99 3.60
CA TYR A 407 12.91 19.87 2.80
C TYR A 407 13.04 18.49 3.48
N TYR A 408 13.86 18.29 4.53
CA TYR A 408 13.94 17.03 5.30
C TYR A 408 14.25 17.18 6.81
N SER A 409 13.66 16.27 7.62
CA SER A 409 13.99 15.76 8.97
C SER A 409 15.03 16.50 9.85
N SER A 410 14.71 16.63 11.15
CA SER A 410 15.44 17.32 12.25
C SER A 410 16.91 16.95 12.53
N ASN A 411 17.59 16.25 11.63
CA ASN A 411 18.99 15.84 11.72
C ASN A 411 19.87 16.31 10.55
N PHE A 412 19.36 17.11 9.60
CA PHE A 412 20.22 17.76 8.61
C PHE A 412 21.07 18.82 9.33
N LYS A 413 22.39 18.71 9.19
CA LYS A 413 23.36 19.69 9.69
C LYS A 413 24.21 20.13 8.51
N GLY A 414 23.74 21.14 7.77
CA GLY A 414 24.53 21.97 6.85
C GLY A 414 25.52 21.27 5.93
N LYS A 415 25.06 20.28 5.16
CA LYS A 415 25.78 19.76 3.98
C LYS A 415 25.17 20.44 2.74
N GLY A 416 25.97 20.98 1.83
CA GLY A 416 25.48 21.89 0.77
C GLY A 416 24.29 21.32 -0.03
N TYR A 417 23.24 22.12 -0.22
CA TYR A 417 22.01 21.67 -0.88
C TYR A 417 21.93 22.18 -2.33
N LEU A 418 21.66 21.25 -3.26
CA LEU A 418 21.58 21.51 -4.69
C LEU A 418 20.13 21.65 -5.19
N GLY A 419 19.20 20.84 -4.66
CA GLY A 419 17.78 20.88 -5.07
C GLY A 419 17.40 20.03 -6.27
N VAL A 420 18.02 18.85 -6.45
CA VAL A 420 17.68 17.90 -7.53
C VAL A 420 17.19 16.56 -6.98
N SER A 421 16.26 15.94 -7.69
CA SER A 421 15.91 14.53 -7.55
C SER A 421 16.57 13.75 -8.68
N THR A 422 17.16 12.59 -8.37
CA THR A 422 17.88 11.77 -9.35
C THR A 422 17.43 10.32 -9.35
N SER A 423 17.55 9.67 -10.51
CA SER A 423 17.32 8.23 -10.66
C SER A 423 18.20 7.66 -11.77
N TYR A 424 18.69 6.44 -11.57
CA TYR A 424 19.39 5.70 -12.61
C TYR A 424 18.37 5.24 -13.67
N LEU A 425 18.55 5.65 -14.93
CA LEU A 425 17.59 5.46 -16.04
C LEU A 425 16.22 6.15 -15.86
N GLY A 426 16.02 6.95 -14.82
CA GLY A 426 14.75 7.64 -14.55
C GLY A 426 13.57 6.70 -14.26
N ILE A 427 13.86 5.52 -13.70
CA ILE A 427 12.88 4.50 -13.31
C ILE A 427 12.86 4.42 -11.77
N SER A 428 11.68 4.20 -11.20
CA SER A 428 11.54 3.78 -9.81
C SER A 428 10.57 2.61 -9.69
N GLY A 429 10.79 1.77 -8.69
CA GLY A 429 10.00 0.56 -8.52
C GLY A 429 9.85 0.11 -7.08
N VAL A 430 9.13 -0.98 -6.91
CA VAL A 430 9.09 -1.73 -5.67
C VAL A 430 9.74 -3.09 -5.93
N GLY A 431 10.87 -3.30 -5.27
CA GLY A 431 11.63 -4.54 -5.31
C GLY A 431 11.45 -5.33 -4.02
N ARG A 432 12.49 -6.07 -3.63
CA ARG A 432 12.59 -6.67 -2.29
C ARG A 432 12.35 -5.60 -1.21
N SER A 433 11.54 -5.97 -0.20
CA SER A 433 10.93 -5.13 0.84
C SER A 433 11.66 -3.80 1.20
N PRO A 434 10.94 -2.66 1.11
CA PRO A 434 11.35 -1.37 1.68
C PRO A 434 11.63 -1.40 3.20
N PHE A 435 11.06 -2.36 3.93
CA PHE A 435 11.23 -2.46 5.39
C PHE A 435 12.62 -2.97 5.81
N LEU A 436 13.29 -3.78 4.97
CA LEU A 436 14.70 -4.13 5.15
C LEU A 436 15.61 -2.98 4.69
N GLU A 437 15.20 -2.23 3.66
CA GLU A 437 15.85 -1.02 3.13
C GLU A 437 15.97 0.08 4.22
N VAL A 438 14.88 0.34 4.96
CA VAL A 438 14.84 1.30 6.08
C VAL A 438 15.68 0.86 7.28
N LEU A 439 15.85 -0.45 7.51
CA LEU A 439 16.64 -0.97 8.63
C LEU A 439 18.16 -0.93 8.37
N HIS A 440 18.60 -0.87 7.12
CA HIS A 440 20.02 -0.72 6.76
C HIS A 440 20.41 0.76 6.57
N HIS A 441 19.51 1.62 6.10
CA HIS A 441 19.76 3.06 5.93
C HIS A 441 18.51 3.93 6.25
N PRO A 442 18.37 4.47 7.47
CA PRO A 442 17.14 5.12 7.95
C PRO A 442 16.81 6.49 7.31
N PHE A 443 17.45 6.89 6.21
CA PHE A 443 17.34 8.24 5.64
C PHE A 443 16.90 8.32 4.17
N TYR A 444 16.53 7.21 3.52
CA TYR A 444 16.40 7.16 2.05
C TYR A 444 14.98 7.08 1.46
N SER A 445 13.95 7.44 2.22
CA SER A 445 12.61 7.61 1.67
C SER A 445 12.05 8.94 2.14
N GLY A 446 12.30 10.01 1.38
CA GLY A 446 11.29 11.05 1.32
C GLY A 446 10.49 10.89 0.06
N ASN A 447 9.20 11.11 0.28
CA ASN A 447 8.12 11.07 -0.70
C ASN A 447 7.85 9.65 -1.20
N THR A 448 7.12 8.88 -0.39
CA THR A 448 6.05 7.98 -0.90
C THR A 448 5.25 7.26 0.20
N LEU A 449 5.77 7.09 1.42
CA LEU A 449 5.07 6.29 2.44
C LEU A 449 4.16 7.06 3.41
N LEU A 450 4.40 8.35 3.64
CA LEU A 450 3.64 9.15 4.63
C LEU A 450 2.48 9.97 4.04
N GLU A 451 2.30 10.01 2.72
CA GLU A 451 1.16 10.69 2.08
C GLU A 451 0.00 9.74 1.70
N ARG A 452 0.06 8.46 2.10
CA ARG A 452 -1.01 7.48 1.83
C ARG A 452 -1.54 6.72 3.05
N PHE A 453 -1.50 7.32 4.24
CA PHE A 453 -2.26 6.85 5.40
C PHE A 453 -3.04 7.96 6.08
#